data_AF-A0A0F6SEN2-F1
#
_entry.id   AF-A0A0F6SEN2-F1
#
_cell.length_a   1.000
_cell.length_b   1.000
_cell.length_c   1.000
_cell.angle_alpha   90.00
_cell.angle_beta   90.00
_cell.angle_gamma   90.00
#
_symmetry.space_group_name_H-M   'P 1'
#
loop_
_entity.id
_entity.type
_entity.pdbx_description
1 polymer ?
#
loop_
_entity_poly.entity_id
_entity_poly.type
_entity_poly.pdbx_seq_one_letter_code
_entity_poly.pdbx_strand_id
1 'polypeptide(L)'
;MITRAMLVLVVLASACTTRDPSLDDDAGVDAATSDAGPPDAAPVDAPISRARCDEDGEACCADGRCGGNLRCEAGMCTLRGCGAIDAPCCERDLCSRGAVCEEGTCVIAPCGVVAGAACCEADPACEGTLECIDGTCDPCGASGQACCPERGCDDGLECLGAFCGPPPPCGEIGALCCDEEPRCASGSGCRPIAGEERCLSGPTCGAEGGACCDGDVECAPGLVCVPEGQCVRCGQLDTFCCDPPLACGPGLECSPEGTCRFAP
;
A
#
# COMPACT_ATOMS: atom_id res chain seq x y z
N MET A 1 4.65 0.28 52.50
CA MET A 1 3.73 -0.58 53.30
C MET A 1 2.37 -0.45 52.62
N ILE A 2 1.69 -1.41 51.98
CA ILE A 2 1.65 -2.88 51.87
C ILE A 2 1.02 -3.16 50.49
N THR A 3 1.70 -3.76 49.51
CA THR A 3 1.62 -5.18 49.07
C THR A 3 0.24 -5.70 48.62
N ARG A 4 0.10 -6.06 47.32
CA ARG A 4 -0.60 -7.22 46.70
C ARG A 4 -0.90 -6.89 45.22
N ALA A 5 -0.29 -7.47 44.17
CA ALA A 5 -0.03 -8.87 43.79
C ALA A 5 -1.29 -9.71 43.50
N MET A 6 -1.65 -9.83 42.21
CA MET A 6 -2.35 -10.94 41.52
C MET A 6 -2.27 -10.60 40.02
N LEU A 7 -1.38 -11.17 39.19
CA LEU A 7 -1.27 -12.56 38.71
C LEU A 7 -2.58 -13.10 38.11
N VAL A 8 -2.76 -12.91 36.80
CA VAL A 8 -3.58 -13.78 35.95
C VAL A 8 -2.75 -14.18 34.74
N LEU A 9 -2.33 -15.43 34.80
CA LEU A 9 -1.73 -16.25 33.75
C LEU A 9 -2.90 -16.99 33.08
N VAL A 10 -3.00 -17.04 31.75
CA VAL A 10 -3.78 -17.98 30.89
C VAL A 10 -3.83 -17.36 29.48
N VAL A 11 -3.57 -17.99 28.33
CA VAL A 11 -3.15 -19.34 27.90
C VAL A 11 -2.67 -19.17 26.44
N LEU A 12 -1.57 -19.83 26.07
CA LEU A 12 -1.14 -20.10 24.69
C LEU A 12 -2.10 -21.10 24.03
N ALA A 13 -2.49 -20.89 22.76
CA ALA A 13 -2.79 -21.98 21.83
C ALA A 13 -3.07 -21.50 20.39
N SER A 14 -2.38 -22.15 19.44
CA SER A 14 -2.90 -22.61 18.14
C SER A 14 -3.09 -21.57 17.01
N ALA A 15 -2.64 -21.78 15.78
CA ALA A 15 -1.89 -22.86 15.17
C ALA A 15 -1.33 -22.36 13.82
N CYS A 16 -0.10 -22.75 13.52
CA CYS A 16 0.49 -22.74 12.19
C CYS A 16 -0.18 -23.83 11.33
N THR A 17 -0.55 -23.51 10.09
CA THR A 17 -0.77 -24.53 9.04
C THR A 17 0.15 -24.22 7.87
N THR A 18 1.37 -24.71 7.96
CA THR A 18 2.23 -25.04 6.81
C THR A 18 1.69 -26.31 6.17
N ARG A 19 1.33 -26.26 4.88
CA ARG A 19 0.95 -27.44 4.10
C ARG A 19 1.94 -27.58 2.96
N ASP A 20 2.86 -28.51 3.12
CA ASP A 20 3.85 -28.95 2.14
C ASP A 20 3.23 -29.83 1.03
N PRO A 21 3.91 -29.91 -0.14
CA PRO A 21 3.54 -30.73 -1.29
C PRO A 21 4.17 -32.13 -1.21
N SER A 22 3.42 -33.14 -1.63
CA SER A 22 3.83 -34.54 -1.81
C SER A 22 2.66 -35.24 -2.50
N LEU A 23 2.78 -36.20 -3.39
CA LEU A 23 3.89 -36.88 -4.06
C LEU A 23 3.18 -37.74 -5.12
N ASP A 24 3.87 -37.97 -6.22
CA ASP A 24 3.53 -38.92 -7.28
C ASP A 24 3.15 -40.31 -6.74
N ASP A 25 2.10 -40.91 -7.31
CA ASP A 25 1.91 -42.37 -7.32
C ASP A 25 1.29 -42.79 -8.66
N ASP A 26 2.15 -43.42 -9.45
CA ASP A 26 1.90 -44.20 -10.66
C ASP A 26 1.18 -45.53 -10.36
N ALA A 27 0.64 -46.10 -11.44
CA ALA A 27 0.31 -47.51 -11.66
C ALA A 27 -1.09 -48.02 -11.23
N GLY A 28 -1.83 -48.48 -12.25
CA GLY A 28 -3.05 -49.28 -12.08
C GLY A 28 -3.67 -49.69 -13.40
N VAL A 29 -2.92 -50.43 -14.21
CA VAL A 29 -3.46 -51.23 -15.32
C VAL A 29 -4.40 -52.28 -14.74
N ASP A 30 -5.64 -52.36 -15.22
CA ASP A 30 -6.36 -53.65 -15.28
C ASP A 30 -7.33 -53.68 -16.46
N ALA A 31 -7.14 -54.74 -17.23
CA ALA A 31 -7.88 -55.10 -18.40
C ALA A 31 -9.10 -55.97 -18.04
N ALA A 32 -9.92 -56.19 -19.06
CA ALA A 32 -11.00 -57.17 -19.16
C ALA A 32 -12.34 -56.68 -18.58
N THR A 33 -13.48 -56.87 -19.23
CA THR A 33 -13.90 -57.93 -20.14
C THR A 33 -14.98 -57.39 -21.08
N SER A 34 -14.94 -57.84 -22.33
CA SER A 34 -16.07 -57.78 -23.25
C SER A 34 -17.08 -58.85 -22.83
N ASP A 35 -18.34 -58.48 -22.63
CA ASP A 35 -19.45 -59.44 -22.66
C ASP A 35 -20.55 -58.90 -23.59
N ALA A 36 -20.84 -59.71 -24.60
CA ALA A 36 -21.84 -59.49 -25.62
C ALA A 36 -23.04 -60.40 -25.31
N GLY A 37 -24.25 -59.82 -25.20
CA GLY A 37 -25.51 -60.54 -25.09
C GLY A 37 -26.72 -59.62 -25.30
N PRO A 38 -27.86 -60.13 -25.79
CA PRO A 38 -28.53 -59.63 -27.01
C PRO A 38 -29.77 -58.73 -26.77
N PRO A 39 -30.40 -58.20 -27.85
CA PRO A 39 -31.24 -57.01 -27.82
C PRO A 39 -32.72 -57.33 -27.74
N ASP A 40 -33.46 -56.63 -26.87
CA ASP A 40 -34.92 -56.51 -27.01
C ASP A 40 -35.45 -55.20 -26.40
N ALA A 41 -36.09 -54.45 -27.29
CA ALA A 41 -37.30 -53.65 -27.04
C ALA A 41 -37.29 -52.51 -25.99
N ALA A 42 -36.97 -51.34 -26.54
CA ALA A 42 -37.80 -50.15 -26.56
C ALA A 42 -37.50 -49.00 -25.57
N PRO A 43 -37.67 -47.75 -26.05
CA PRO A 43 -37.00 -46.58 -25.53
C PRO A 43 -37.98 -45.66 -24.81
N VAL A 44 -37.67 -45.26 -23.58
CA VAL A 44 -38.33 -44.10 -22.96
C VAL A 44 -37.35 -43.45 -22.01
N ASP A 45 -37.18 -42.15 -22.22
CA ASP A 45 -36.40 -41.20 -21.43
C ASP A 45 -34.87 -41.27 -21.57
N ALA A 46 -34.39 -41.30 -22.82
CA ALA A 46 -33.34 -40.33 -23.12
C ALA A 46 -33.97 -38.95 -22.88
N PRO A 47 -33.35 -38.02 -22.11
CA PRO A 47 -33.78 -36.63 -22.17
C PRO A 47 -33.79 -36.31 -23.66
N ILE A 48 -34.94 -35.85 -24.16
CA ILE A 48 -35.04 -35.23 -25.48
C ILE A 48 -33.77 -34.43 -25.59
N SER A 49 -32.88 -34.83 -26.50
CA SER A 49 -31.67 -34.08 -26.79
C SER A 49 -32.19 -32.72 -27.20
N ARG A 50 -32.37 -31.82 -26.23
CA ARG A 50 -32.42 -30.39 -26.46
C ARG A 50 -31.19 -30.21 -27.30
N ALA A 51 -31.39 -30.01 -28.59
CA ALA A 51 -30.29 -29.83 -29.52
C ALA A 51 -29.38 -28.84 -28.81
N ARG A 52 -28.21 -29.33 -28.39
CA ARG A 52 -27.19 -28.46 -27.86
C ARG A 52 -26.97 -27.49 -29.00
N CYS A 53 -27.19 -26.22 -28.70
CA CYS A 53 -27.10 -25.13 -29.66
C CYS A 53 -26.21 -24.04 -29.07
N ASP A 54 -25.29 -24.45 -28.20
CA ASP A 54 -24.47 -23.63 -27.33
C ASP A 54 -22.97 -23.84 -27.59
N GLU A 55 -22.63 -24.69 -28.56
CA GLU A 55 -21.27 -24.92 -29.04
C GLU A 55 -21.12 -24.58 -30.55
N ASP A 56 -19.89 -24.24 -30.96
CA ASP A 56 -19.57 -23.93 -32.37
C ASP A 56 -19.74 -25.16 -33.26
N GLY A 57 -20.39 -24.98 -34.41
CA GLY A 57 -20.70 -26.05 -35.36
C GLY A 57 -22.00 -26.82 -35.08
N GLU A 58 -22.71 -26.52 -33.99
CA GLU A 58 -23.99 -27.15 -33.68
C GLU A 58 -25.15 -26.61 -34.52
N ALA A 59 -26.28 -27.30 -34.56
CA ALA A 59 -27.48 -26.78 -35.21
C ALA A 59 -28.09 -25.65 -34.37
N CYS A 60 -28.68 -24.65 -35.02
CA CYS A 60 -29.36 -23.58 -34.28
C CYS A 60 -30.53 -24.12 -33.44
N CYS A 61 -30.78 -23.45 -32.32
CA CYS A 61 -31.96 -23.67 -31.51
C CYS A 61 -33.24 -23.45 -32.36
N ALA A 62 -34.38 -23.99 -31.92
CA ALA A 62 -35.64 -23.97 -32.67
C ALA A 62 -36.16 -22.55 -33.00
N ASP A 63 -35.72 -21.54 -32.26
CA ASP A 63 -36.00 -20.12 -32.46
C ASP A 63 -34.98 -19.40 -33.37
N GLY A 64 -34.08 -20.15 -34.00
CA GLY A 64 -33.04 -19.62 -34.89
C GLY A 64 -31.90 -18.93 -34.14
N ARG A 65 -31.69 -19.26 -32.87
CA ARG A 65 -30.64 -18.71 -32.00
C ARG A 65 -29.59 -19.76 -31.66
N CYS A 66 -28.52 -19.31 -31.00
CA CYS A 66 -27.50 -20.16 -30.41
C CYS A 66 -27.20 -19.63 -29.01
N GLY A 67 -26.88 -20.50 -28.06
CA GLY A 67 -26.43 -20.10 -26.73
C GLY A 67 -25.00 -19.53 -26.75
N GLY A 68 -24.67 -18.72 -25.75
CA GLY A 68 -23.36 -18.11 -25.62
C GLY A 68 -23.11 -16.97 -26.62
N ASN A 69 -21.90 -16.92 -27.18
CA ASN A 69 -21.45 -15.86 -28.12
C ASN A 69 -21.51 -16.33 -29.58
N LEU A 70 -22.51 -17.16 -29.93
CA LEU A 70 -22.63 -17.80 -31.23
C LEU A 70 -23.79 -17.19 -32.02
N ARG A 71 -23.65 -17.12 -33.35
CA ARG A 71 -24.72 -16.69 -34.25
C ARG A 71 -25.22 -17.85 -35.09
N CYS A 72 -26.54 -17.95 -35.25
CA CYS A 72 -27.14 -18.88 -36.18
C CYS A 72 -26.93 -18.39 -37.63
N GLU A 73 -26.10 -19.09 -38.39
CA GLU A 73 -25.85 -18.81 -39.79
C GLU A 73 -26.05 -20.07 -40.63
N ALA A 74 -26.92 -19.98 -41.63
CA ALA A 74 -27.29 -21.12 -42.48
C ALA A 74 -27.76 -22.38 -41.69
N GLY A 75 -28.37 -22.19 -40.51
CA GLY A 75 -28.86 -23.28 -39.66
C GLY A 75 -27.82 -23.91 -38.75
N MET A 76 -26.60 -23.35 -38.69
CA MET A 76 -25.53 -23.77 -37.78
C MET A 76 -25.06 -22.61 -36.89
N CYS A 77 -24.71 -22.91 -35.64
CA CYS A 77 -24.10 -21.99 -34.70
C CYS A 77 -22.64 -21.79 -35.05
N THR A 78 -22.24 -20.55 -35.32
CA THR A 78 -20.86 -20.23 -35.67
C THR A 78 -20.32 -19.10 -34.78
N LEU A 79 -19.06 -19.23 -34.37
CA LEU A 79 -18.20 -18.15 -33.90
C LEU A 79 -17.79 -17.23 -35.06
N ARG A 80 -17.83 -17.76 -36.30
CA ARG A 80 -17.44 -17.06 -37.51
C ARG A 80 -18.58 -16.17 -38.01
N GLY A 81 -18.85 -15.08 -37.32
CA GLY A 81 -19.77 -14.09 -37.87
C GLY A 81 -20.22 -12.99 -36.94
N CYS A 82 -19.91 -13.03 -35.64
CA CYS A 82 -20.21 -11.94 -34.72
C CYS A 82 -19.05 -11.68 -33.75
N GLY A 83 -19.00 -10.48 -33.17
CA GLY A 83 -18.09 -10.16 -32.08
C GLY A 83 -16.67 -9.74 -32.48
N ALA A 84 -16.23 -9.98 -33.71
CA ALA A 84 -14.97 -9.40 -34.21
C ALA A 84 -15.13 -7.91 -34.53
N ILE A 85 -14.05 -7.13 -34.51
CA ILE A 85 -14.08 -5.74 -35.00
C ILE A 85 -14.61 -5.73 -36.45
N ASP A 86 -15.50 -4.77 -36.74
CA ASP A 86 -16.25 -4.63 -38.00
C ASP A 86 -17.26 -5.76 -38.31
N ALA A 87 -17.43 -6.74 -37.41
CA ALA A 87 -18.46 -7.77 -37.50
C ALA A 87 -19.72 -7.35 -36.72
N PRO A 88 -20.91 -7.92 -37.01
CA PRO A 88 -22.10 -7.64 -36.21
C PRO A 88 -21.91 -8.07 -34.75
N CYS A 89 -22.63 -7.41 -33.83
CA CYS A 89 -22.59 -7.79 -32.41
C CYS A 89 -23.15 -9.20 -32.18
N CYS A 90 -22.56 -9.92 -31.22
CA CYS A 90 -23.15 -11.18 -30.76
C CYS A 90 -24.39 -10.90 -29.89
N GLU A 91 -25.09 -11.96 -29.49
CA GLU A 91 -26.28 -11.82 -28.65
C GLU A 91 -25.96 -11.04 -27.36
N ARG A 92 -26.88 -10.14 -26.97
CA ARG A 92 -26.73 -9.23 -25.82
C ARG A 92 -25.62 -8.16 -25.98
N ASP A 93 -25.38 -7.71 -27.20
CA ASP A 93 -24.44 -6.62 -27.51
C ASP A 93 -22.99 -6.97 -27.14
N LEU A 94 -22.65 -8.26 -27.19
CA LEU A 94 -21.33 -8.78 -26.84
C LEU A 94 -20.37 -8.70 -28.03
N CYS A 95 -19.15 -8.22 -27.75
CA CYS A 95 -18.04 -8.19 -28.68
C CYS A 95 -16.79 -8.86 -28.08
N SER A 96 -15.82 -9.18 -28.93
CA SER A 96 -14.51 -9.67 -28.51
C SER A 96 -13.80 -8.62 -27.66
N ARG A 97 -12.85 -9.05 -26.83
CA ARG A 97 -12.09 -8.16 -25.93
C ARG A 97 -11.52 -6.98 -26.73
N GLY A 98 -11.81 -5.76 -26.29
CA GLY A 98 -11.36 -4.51 -26.94
C GLY A 98 -12.35 -3.90 -27.94
N ALA A 99 -13.53 -4.50 -28.15
CA ALA A 99 -14.59 -3.94 -28.98
C ALA A 99 -15.88 -3.67 -28.18
N VAL A 100 -16.66 -2.68 -28.61
CA VAL A 100 -18.00 -2.36 -28.09
C VAL A 100 -19.03 -2.46 -29.21
N CYS A 101 -20.24 -2.87 -28.86
CA CYS A 101 -21.34 -2.90 -29.81
C CYS A 101 -21.89 -1.48 -30.03
N GLU A 102 -21.66 -0.93 -31.22
CA GLU A 102 -22.19 0.35 -31.65
C GLU A 102 -23.03 0.15 -32.91
N GLU A 103 -24.29 0.55 -32.86
CA GLU A 103 -25.24 0.42 -33.97
C GLU A 103 -25.34 -1.00 -34.58
N GLY A 104 -25.19 -2.03 -33.74
CA GLY A 104 -25.26 -3.43 -34.17
C GLY A 104 -23.98 -3.98 -34.80
N THR A 105 -22.89 -3.20 -34.79
CA THR A 105 -21.55 -3.60 -35.24
C THR A 105 -20.55 -3.47 -34.10
N CYS A 106 -19.64 -4.42 -33.97
CA CYS A 106 -18.54 -4.33 -33.01
C CYS A 106 -17.49 -3.36 -33.55
N VAL A 107 -17.40 -2.19 -32.94
CA VAL A 107 -16.36 -1.20 -33.23
C VAL A 107 -15.26 -1.31 -32.19
N ILE A 108 -14.06 -0.83 -32.51
CA ILE A 108 -12.98 -0.70 -31.52
C ILE A 108 -13.52 0.16 -30.38
N ALA A 109 -13.46 -0.37 -29.15
CA ALA A 109 -13.81 0.39 -27.97
C ALA A 109 -12.94 1.66 -27.95
N PRO A 110 -13.51 2.86 -27.74
CA PRO A 110 -12.69 4.05 -27.71
C PRO A 110 -11.67 3.89 -26.57
N CYS A 111 -10.39 3.76 -26.96
CA CYS A 111 -9.29 3.65 -26.02
C CYS A 111 -8.98 5.05 -25.47
N GLY A 112 -8.43 5.13 -24.27
CA GLY A 112 -7.88 6.39 -23.78
C GLY A 112 -8.87 7.47 -23.31
N VAL A 113 -10.13 7.43 -23.73
CA VAL A 113 -11.04 8.60 -23.60
C VAL A 113 -11.69 8.76 -22.22
N VAL A 114 -11.81 7.68 -21.44
CA VAL A 114 -12.48 7.69 -20.12
C VAL A 114 -11.78 6.79 -19.12
N ALA A 115 -12.04 7.04 -17.82
CA ALA A 115 -11.55 6.17 -16.75
C ALA A 115 -12.08 4.74 -16.94
N GLY A 116 -11.21 3.74 -16.79
CA GLY A 116 -11.48 2.33 -17.04
C GLY A 116 -11.48 1.91 -18.52
N ALA A 117 -11.27 2.83 -19.47
CA ALA A 117 -11.06 2.46 -20.88
C ALA A 117 -9.72 1.75 -21.05
N ALA A 118 -9.59 0.90 -22.07
CA ALA A 118 -8.30 0.33 -22.43
C ALA A 118 -7.32 1.44 -22.83
N CYS A 119 -6.03 1.27 -22.51
CA CYS A 119 -4.99 2.19 -22.97
C CYS A 119 -4.85 2.15 -24.49
N CYS A 120 -4.65 3.33 -25.11
CA CYS A 120 -4.29 3.41 -26.52
C CYS A 120 -2.84 2.99 -26.74
N GLU A 121 -2.55 2.45 -27.93
CA GLU A 121 -1.17 2.25 -28.41
C GLU A 121 -0.49 3.57 -28.84
N ALA A 122 -1.25 4.66 -28.88
CA ALA A 122 -0.76 6.01 -29.18
C ALA A 122 -0.12 6.66 -27.94
N ASP A 123 0.73 7.67 -28.16
CA ASP A 123 1.27 8.53 -27.10
C ASP A 123 0.64 9.93 -27.17
N PRO A 124 -0.04 10.43 -26.12
CA PRO A 124 -0.29 9.75 -24.85
C PRO A 124 -1.34 8.64 -24.97
N ALA A 125 -1.19 7.58 -24.15
CA ALA A 125 -2.07 6.40 -24.16
C ALA A 125 -3.49 6.68 -23.64
N CYS A 126 -3.67 7.76 -22.89
CA CYS A 126 -4.93 8.18 -22.28
C CYS A 126 -5.11 9.69 -22.43
N GLU A 127 -6.36 10.16 -22.50
CA GLU A 127 -6.69 11.58 -22.62
C GLU A 127 -6.72 12.29 -21.25
N GLY A 128 -6.33 13.56 -21.24
CA GLY A 128 -6.47 14.44 -20.07
C GLY A 128 -5.52 14.08 -18.93
N THR A 129 -6.09 13.83 -17.74
CA THR A 129 -5.34 13.54 -16.49
C THR A 129 -5.31 12.05 -16.16
N LEU A 130 -5.67 11.19 -17.12
CA LEU A 130 -5.64 9.74 -16.96
C LEU A 130 -4.27 9.22 -17.35
N GLU A 131 -3.80 8.18 -16.65
CA GLU A 131 -2.60 7.45 -17.04
C GLU A 131 -2.92 5.98 -17.30
N CYS A 132 -2.11 5.36 -18.15
CA CYS A 132 -2.23 3.94 -18.42
C CYS A 132 -1.66 3.13 -17.25
N ILE A 133 -2.53 2.52 -16.45
CA ILE A 133 -2.19 1.74 -15.27
C ILE A 133 -2.77 0.34 -15.47
N ASP A 134 -1.88 -0.67 -15.56
CA ASP A 134 -2.27 -2.08 -15.77
C ASP A 134 -3.19 -2.32 -16.99
N GLY A 135 -3.00 -1.52 -18.05
CA GLY A 135 -3.75 -1.66 -19.31
C GLY A 135 -5.09 -0.93 -19.35
N THR A 136 -5.47 -0.22 -18.28
CA THR A 136 -6.62 0.69 -18.25
C THR A 136 -6.20 2.13 -17.97
N CYS A 137 -6.94 3.08 -18.53
CA CYS A 137 -6.77 4.49 -18.26
C CYS A 137 -7.45 4.83 -16.96
N ASP A 138 -6.69 5.18 -15.93
CA ASP A 138 -7.22 5.48 -14.59
C ASP A 138 -6.65 6.78 -14.06
N PRO A 139 -7.37 7.51 -13.19
CA PRO A 139 -6.85 8.70 -12.55
C PRO A 139 -5.77 8.32 -11.52
N CYS A 140 -4.69 9.08 -11.48
CA CYS A 140 -3.60 8.89 -10.51
C CYS A 140 -3.05 10.22 -10.02
N GLY A 141 -2.38 10.16 -8.86
CA GLY A 141 -1.58 11.26 -8.32
C GLY A 141 -2.29 12.12 -7.28
N ALA A 142 -3.62 12.18 -7.27
CA ALA A 142 -4.33 12.95 -6.25
C ALA A 142 -4.41 12.20 -4.90
N SER A 143 -4.73 12.91 -3.82
CA SER A 143 -4.84 12.32 -2.48
C SER A 143 -5.83 11.14 -2.45
N GLY A 144 -5.36 9.98 -2.00
CA GLY A 144 -6.08 8.72 -1.96
C GLY A 144 -6.14 7.94 -3.28
N GLN A 145 -5.60 8.48 -4.38
CA GLN A 145 -5.47 7.78 -5.66
C GLN A 145 -4.19 6.95 -5.71
N ALA A 146 -4.08 6.08 -6.73
CA ALA A 146 -2.85 5.35 -7.00
C ALA A 146 -1.71 6.31 -7.39
N CYS A 147 -0.48 5.89 -7.13
CA CYS A 147 0.72 6.57 -7.60
C CYS A 147 0.85 6.49 -9.12
N CYS A 148 1.09 7.63 -9.78
CA CYS A 148 1.40 7.63 -11.21
C CYS A 148 2.79 7.03 -11.46
N PRO A 149 2.96 6.07 -12.39
CA PRO A 149 4.24 5.38 -12.64
C PRO A 149 5.43 6.30 -12.94
N GLU A 150 5.23 7.40 -13.67
CA GLU A 150 6.33 8.33 -14.02
C GLU A 150 6.26 9.66 -13.27
N ARG A 151 5.05 10.16 -13.02
CA ARG A 151 4.82 11.46 -12.38
C ARG A 151 4.81 11.39 -10.85
N GLY A 152 4.53 10.23 -10.27
CA GLY A 152 4.29 10.08 -8.83
C GLY A 152 2.96 10.70 -8.38
N CYS A 153 3.00 11.52 -7.34
CA CYS A 153 1.82 12.17 -6.79
C CYS A 153 1.80 13.68 -7.11
N ASP A 154 0.62 14.29 -7.01
CA ASP A 154 0.47 15.75 -7.12
C ASP A 154 1.27 16.48 -6.01
N ASP A 155 1.55 17.77 -6.22
CA ASP A 155 2.37 18.58 -5.31
C ASP A 155 1.91 18.48 -3.85
N GLY A 156 2.87 18.21 -2.95
CA GLY A 156 2.63 18.07 -1.51
C GLY A 156 2.11 16.70 -1.08
N LEU A 157 2.10 15.71 -1.98
CA LEU A 157 1.79 14.31 -1.68
C LEU A 157 2.99 13.42 -1.98
N GLU A 158 3.06 12.28 -1.30
CA GLU A 158 4.08 11.26 -1.48
C GLU A 158 3.43 9.88 -1.69
N CYS A 159 4.17 9.00 -2.35
CA CYS A 159 3.76 7.61 -2.53
C CYS A 159 3.94 6.82 -1.23
N LEU A 160 2.86 6.67 -0.48
CA LEU A 160 2.80 5.86 0.74
C LEU A 160 2.36 4.44 0.36
N GLY A 161 3.30 3.66 -0.17
CA GLY A 161 3.02 2.37 -0.77
C GLY A 161 2.48 2.53 -2.19
N ALA A 162 1.26 2.07 -2.46
CA ALA A 162 0.64 2.17 -3.79
C ALA A 162 -0.24 3.42 -3.98
N PHE A 163 -0.44 4.22 -2.93
CA PHE A 163 -1.38 5.33 -2.92
C PHE A 163 -0.72 6.65 -2.53
N CYS A 164 -1.22 7.74 -3.11
CA CYS A 164 -0.80 9.10 -2.80
C CYS A 164 -1.44 9.58 -1.50
N GLY A 165 -0.61 10.03 -0.57
CA GLY A 165 -1.05 10.62 0.69
C GLY A 165 -0.19 11.81 1.06
N PRO A 166 -0.61 12.63 2.04
CA PRO A 166 0.28 13.65 2.58
C PRO A 166 1.54 12.97 3.13
N PRO A 167 2.72 13.61 3.03
CA PRO A 167 3.90 13.11 3.71
C PRO A 167 3.57 12.82 5.18
N PRO A 168 4.15 11.77 5.79
CA PRO A 168 3.93 11.51 7.19
C PRO A 168 4.26 12.79 7.96
N PRO A 169 3.41 13.22 8.92
CA PRO A 169 3.70 14.40 9.70
C PRO A 169 5.09 14.23 10.31
N CYS A 170 5.98 15.19 10.11
CA CYS A 170 7.28 15.23 10.75
C CYS A 170 7.24 16.25 11.88
N GLY A 171 8.11 16.07 12.87
CA GLY A 171 8.32 17.05 13.93
C GLY A 171 7.40 16.94 15.14
N GLU A 172 6.30 16.17 15.08
CA GLU A 172 5.47 15.90 16.27
C GLU A 172 6.07 14.81 17.17
N ILE A 173 5.69 14.78 18.45
CA ILE A 173 6.14 13.71 19.35
C ILE A 173 5.68 12.34 18.82
N GLY A 174 6.62 11.43 18.58
CA GLY A 174 6.44 10.10 18.02
C GLY A 174 6.60 10.03 16.49
N ALA A 175 6.57 11.19 15.81
CA ALA A 175 6.78 11.32 14.37
C ALA A 175 8.26 11.20 13.99
N LEU A 176 8.53 11.08 12.68
CA LEU A 176 9.88 11.23 12.14
C LEU A 176 10.37 12.66 12.35
N CYS A 177 11.68 12.81 12.46
CA CYS A 177 12.28 14.13 12.45
C CYS A 177 12.18 14.77 11.07
N CYS A 178 11.91 16.06 11.02
CA CYS A 178 11.98 16.78 9.76
C CYS A 178 13.44 16.87 9.27
N ASP A 179 13.62 16.89 7.94
CA ASP A 179 14.92 17.13 7.31
C ASP A 179 15.38 18.58 7.44
N GLU A 180 14.42 19.51 7.57
CA GLU A 180 14.67 20.93 7.74
C GLU A 180 14.51 21.38 9.22
N GLU A 181 15.17 22.48 9.59
CA GLU A 181 15.04 23.07 10.92
C GLU A 181 13.72 23.88 11.07
N PRO A 182 13.03 23.79 12.22
CA PRO A 182 13.34 22.93 13.37
C PRO A 182 12.93 21.47 13.14
N ARG A 183 13.84 20.52 13.40
CA ARG A 183 13.63 19.09 13.12
C ARG A 183 12.51 18.45 13.94
N CYS A 184 12.16 19.06 15.08
CA CYS A 184 11.08 18.65 15.98
C CYS A 184 10.38 19.86 16.59
N ALA A 185 9.14 19.67 17.07
CA ALA A 185 8.37 20.68 17.80
C ALA A 185 9.09 21.08 19.11
N SER A 186 8.83 22.30 19.58
CA SER A 186 9.46 22.83 20.80
C SER A 186 9.30 21.89 22.00
N GLY A 187 10.41 21.59 22.69
CA GLY A 187 10.43 20.66 23.81
C GLY A 187 10.54 19.18 23.43
N SER A 188 10.76 18.87 22.15
CA SER A 188 11.07 17.53 21.66
C SER A 188 12.39 17.53 20.88
N GLY A 189 13.07 16.38 20.86
CA GLY A 189 14.38 16.23 20.23
C GLY A 189 14.41 14.99 19.34
N CYS A 190 15.21 15.07 18.29
CA CYS A 190 15.37 14.00 17.31
C CYS A 190 16.27 12.88 17.87
N ARG A 191 15.78 11.64 17.95
CA ARG A 191 16.54 10.50 18.46
C ARG A 191 16.30 9.23 17.64
N PRO A 192 17.34 8.40 17.42
CA PRO A 192 17.17 7.13 16.72
C PRO A 192 16.44 6.10 17.61
N ILE A 193 15.38 5.50 17.08
CA ILE A 193 14.63 4.39 17.68
C ILE A 193 14.51 3.30 16.62
N ALA A 194 15.06 2.11 16.90
CA ALA A 194 14.99 0.96 15.99
C ALA A 194 15.51 1.24 14.55
N GLY A 195 16.44 2.18 14.39
CA GLY A 195 17.02 2.56 13.10
C GLY A 195 16.36 3.75 12.40
N GLU A 196 15.32 4.36 12.99
CA GLU A 196 14.64 5.55 12.46
C GLU A 196 14.79 6.75 13.42
N GLU A 197 15.08 7.94 12.89
CA GLU A 197 15.11 9.16 13.69
C GLU A 197 13.70 9.68 13.98
N ARG A 198 13.30 9.68 15.25
CA ARG A 198 11.96 10.12 15.68
C ARG A 198 12.05 11.23 16.71
N CYS A 199 11.09 12.15 16.64
CA CYS A 199 10.92 13.19 17.64
C CYS A 199 10.37 12.56 18.91
N LEU A 200 11.17 12.53 19.97
CA LEU A 200 10.72 12.05 21.27
C LEU A 200 10.48 13.23 22.20
N SER A 201 9.54 13.03 23.13
CA SER A 201 9.58 13.72 24.42
C SER A 201 10.85 13.28 25.15
N GLY A 202 11.99 13.85 24.75
CA GLY A 202 13.20 13.83 25.55
C GLY A 202 12.99 14.77 26.73
N PRO A 203 13.61 14.51 27.89
CA PRO A 203 13.60 15.47 28.97
C PRO A 203 14.29 16.71 28.44
N THR A 204 13.51 17.72 28.07
CA THR A 204 13.90 19.13 27.97
C THR A 204 15.38 19.26 27.73
N CYS A 205 15.84 19.12 26.49
CA CYS A 205 17.20 19.56 26.25
C CYS A 205 17.28 20.99 26.81
N GLY A 206 18.30 21.26 27.60
CA GLY A 206 18.39 22.52 28.31
C GLY A 206 17.67 22.66 29.65
N ALA A 207 17.00 21.67 30.24
CA ALA A 207 16.59 21.79 31.66
C ALA A 207 17.60 21.16 32.62
N GLU A 208 17.48 21.51 33.90
CA GLU A 208 18.34 21.01 34.99
C GLU A 208 18.32 19.48 35.06
N GLY A 209 19.49 18.85 34.92
CA GLY A 209 19.67 17.40 34.86
C GLY A 209 19.32 16.75 33.51
N GLY A 210 18.85 17.53 32.53
CA GLY A 210 18.58 17.10 31.16
C GLY A 210 19.83 17.12 30.27
N ALA A 211 19.69 16.65 29.04
CA ALA A 211 20.76 16.72 28.03
C ALA A 211 20.94 18.16 27.51
N CYS A 212 22.09 18.50 26.96
CA CYS A 212 22.28 19.79 26.29
C CYS A 212 21.51 19.85 24.95
N CYS A 213 20.96 21.01 24.58
CA CYS A 213 20.40 21.23 23.23
C CYS A 213 21.54 21.51 22.25
N ASP A 214 21.36 21.03 21.00
CA ASP A 214 22.23 21.24 19.84
C ASP A 214 23.73 21.06 20.11
N GLY A 215 24.22 19.83 19.92
CA GLY A 215 25.64 19.57 19.67
C GLY A 215 26.63 20.30 20.57
N ASP A 216 26.31 20.43 21.87
CA ASP A 216 27.19 20.77 23.00
C ASP A 216 27.06 22.14 23.70
N VAL A 217 26.02 22.98 23.51
CA VAL A 217 26.07 24.30 24.19
C VAL A 217 24.78 24.93 24.74
N GLU A 218 23.58 24.55 24.31
CA GLU A 218 22.40 25.33 24.71
C GLU A 218 21.64 24.69 25.88
N CYS A 219 21.66 25.39 27.03
CA CYS A 219 20.81 25.11 28.17
C CYS A 219 19.90 26.31 28.50
N ALA A 220 18.83 26.08 29.26
CA ALA A 220 17.94 27.14 29.73
C ALA A 220 18.71 28.16 30.59
N PRO A 221 18.25 29.42 30.66
CA PRO A 221 18.95 30.47 31.39
C PRO A 221 19.30 30.08 32.83
N GLY A 222 20.58 30.24 33.20
CA GLY A 222 21.11 29.86 34.52
C GLY A 222 21.62 28.41 34.61
N LEU A 223 21.69 27.71 33.49
CA LEU A 223 22.29 26.38 33.36
C LEU A 223 23.46 26.41 32.36
N VAL A 224 24.41 25.50 32.53
CA VAL A 224 25.56 25.30 31.62
C VAL A 224 25.64 23.83 31.22
N CYS A 225 26.05 23.57 29.98
CA CYS A 225 26.33 22.23 29.48
C CYS A 225 27.68 21.74 30.02
N VAL A 226 27.69 20.67 30.81
CA VAL A 226 28.95 20.03 31.26
C VAL A 226 29.47 19.05 30.20
N PRO A 227 30.76 18.67 30.22
CA PRO A 227 31.36 17.74 29.26
C PRO A 227 30.66 16.37 29.19
N GLU A 228 29.94 15.98 30.25
CA GLU A 228 29.08 14.80 30.28
C GLU A 228 27.76 14.95 29.48
N GLY A 229 27.56 16.08 28.80
CA GLY A 229 26.40 16.36 27.96
C GLY A 229 25.13 16.67 28.74
N GLN A 230 25.25 17.14 29.99
CA GLN A 230 24.14 17.44 30.88
C GLN A 230 24.07 18.92 31.26
N CYS A 231 22.86 19.46 31.41
CA CYS A 231 22.65 20.83 31.86
C CYS A 231 22.60 20.90 33.39
N VAL A 232 23.54 21.63 33.99
CA VAL A 232 23.62 21.84 35.45
C VAL A 232 23.51 23.33 35.79
N ARG A 233 23.07 23.66 37.01
CA ARG A 233 23.06 25.06 37.46
C ARG A 233 24.46 25.66 37.50
N CYS A 234 24.57 26.88 37.01
CA CYS A 234 25.78 27.68 37.07
C CYS A 234 25.57 28.94 37.95
N GLY A 235 26.66 29.58 38.35
CA GLY A 235 26.62 30.89 38.99
C GLY A 235 26.34 30.91 40.51
N GLN A 236 26.25 29.75 41.17
CA GLN A 236 26.15 29.64 42.64
C GLN A 236 27.51 29.34 43.29
N LEU A 237 27.65 29.60 44.60
CA LEU A 237 28.87 29.28 45.36
C LEU A 237 29.27 27.80 45.18
N ASP A 238 30.54 27.55 44.86
CA ASP A 238 31.10 26.22 44.59
C ASP A 238 30.48 25.49 43.37
N THR A 239 29.80 26.21 42.47
CA THR A 239 29.31 25.67 41.18
C THR A 239 30.06 26.29 39.99
N PHE A 240 29.86 25.74 38.79
CA PHE A 240 30.47 26.23 37.55
C PHE A 240 30.08 27.67 37.23
N CYS A 241 30.99 28.43 36.62
CA CYS A 241 30.67 29.76 36.10
C CYS A 241 29.71 29.66 34.90
N CYS A 242 28.76 30.59 34.78
CA CYS A 242 27.88 30.63 33.61
C CYS A 242 28.66 31.17 32.40
N ASP A 243 28.69 30.47 31.28
CA ASP A 243 29.40 30.88 30.06
C ASP A 243 28.40 31.12 28.91
N PRO A 244 28.52 32.17 28.08
CA PRO A 244 29.09 33.50 28.31
C PRO A 244 28.01 34.59 28.59
N PRO A 245 28.35 35.65 29.34
CA PRO A 245 29.66 35.95 29.94
C PRO A 245 29.87 35.17 31.25
N LEU A 246 31.12 34.75 31.51
CA LEU A 246 31.63 34.10 32.74
C LEU A 246 31.15 34.80 34.02
N ALA A 247 29.90 34.53 34.38
CA ALA A 247 29.17 35.27 35.40
C ALA A 247 28.82 34.36 36.56
N CYS A 248 29.04 34.90 37.75
CA CYS A 248 28.58 34.34 39.01
C CYS A 248 27.50 35.26 39.60
N GLY A 249 26.71 34.73 40.53
CA GLY A 249 25.75 35.52 41.29
C GLY A 249 26.42 36.69 42.04
N PRO A 250 25.63 37.66 42.52
CA PRO A 250 26.16 38.86 43.17
C PRO A 250 27.05 38.51 44.38
N GLY A 251 28.25 39.08 44.43
CA GLY A 251 29.23 38.84 45.49
C GLY A 251 30.15 37.64 45.27
N LEU A 252 30.04 36.96 44.13
CA LEU A 252 30.90 35.87 43.71
C LEU A 252 31.71 36.24 42.46
N GLU A 253 32.93 35.74 42.34
CA GLU A 253 33.79 35.84 41.17
C GLU A 253 34.13 34.46 40.60
N CYS A 254 34.36 34.39 39.29
CA CYS A 254 34.76 33.16 38.63
C CYS A 254 36.26 32.91 38.87
N SER A 255 36.59 31.82 39.58
CA SER A 255 37.95 31.34 39.77
C SER A 255 38.60 30.95 38.43
N PRO A 256 39.94 31.02 38.29
CA PRO A 256 40.65 30.42 37.15
C PRO A 256 40.38 28.92 36.98
N GLU A 257 39.86 28.25 38.00
CA GLU A 257 39.40 26.85 37.97
C GLU A 257 37.98 26.69 37.39
N GLY A 258 37.31 27.78 36.96
CA GLY A 258 35.97 27.74 36.36
C GLY A 258 34.82 27.58 37.36
N THR A 259 35.05 27.89 38.64
CA THR A 259 34.05 27.78 39.71
C THR A 259 33.82 29.12 40.42
N CYS A 260 32.58 29.37 40.87
CA CYS A 260 32.22 30.60 41.56
C CYS A 260 32.62 30.58 43.03
N ARG A 261 33.39 31.58 43.47
CA ARG A 261 33.86 31.74 44.86
C ARG A 261 33.66 33.18 45.34
N PHE A 262 33.77 33.40 46.65
CA PHE A 262 33.78 34.77 47.19
C PHE A 262 35.00 35.52 46.71
N ALA A 263 34.78 36.76 46.25
CA ALA A 263 35.87 37.66 45.94
C ALA A 263 36.68 37.96 47.22
N PRO A 264 38.02 38.00 47.13
CA PRO A 264 38.91 38.25 48.26
C PRO A 264 38.73 39.65 48.88
#